data_AF-A0A9P8XZD8-F1
#
_entry.id   AF-A0A9P8XZD8-F1
#
_cell.length_a   1.000
_cell.length_b   1.000
_cell.length_c   1.000
_cell.angle_alpha   90.00
_cell.angle_beta   90.00
_cell.angle_gamma   90.00
#
_symmetry.space_group_name_H-M   'P 1'
#
loop_
_entity.id
_entity.type
_entity.pdbx_description
1 polymer ?
#
loop_
_entity_poly.entity_id
_entity_poly.type
_entity_poly.pdbx_seq_one_letter_code
_entity_poly.pdbx_strand_id
1 'polypeptide(L)'
;MRPLLRTKLHPAVVPSISRTGFACSGARALHTTTPPTAFFPRSRPRQARIYPGAPNQHHHIPPHPRTMASSSTTGPVLKKPVTLACIQLASGSDKAANLRHARDKVLEASRTHGAGIVVLPECFNSPYGCDYFPSYAETLLPSPPTREQSPSFHALSEMAREAGVYLVGGSIPEIVESRDEGKTYYNTSLTFSPSGELLAAHRKVHLFDIDIPGKITFRESDVLSPGNKVTVIDLPEYGRIAVAICYDIRFPELATIAARGRRPQQRKDGEQEEEQEPGCFALIYPGAFNLTTGPLHWKLLGQARAVDNQVYVALCSPARDLQATYHAWGHSLVVDPMAQVLVELEEGEDIAVAHLDGGKIAETRKGIPLGGQRRFDVYPDVAAGKVRWEE
;
A
#
# COMPACT_ATOMS: atom_id res chain seq x y z
N MET A 1 44.06 -40.20 44.24
CA MET A 1 44.18 -39.95 45.69
C MET A 1 43.36 -38.70 46.04
N ARG A 2 42.53 -38.78 47.09
CA ARG A 2 41.59 -37.75 47.64
C ARG A 2 42.33 -36.54 48.28
N PRO A 3 41.66 -35.48 48.84
CA PRO A 3 40.21 -35.15 48.94
C PRO A 3 39.86 -33.70 48.46
N LEU A 4 38.64 -33.33 48.03
CA LEU A 4 37.35 -33.13 48.71
C LEU A 4 37.37 -32.17 49.93
N LEU A 5 36.92 -30.93 49.73
CA LEU A 5 36.35 -30.06 50.77
C LEU A 5 34.99 -29.53 50.29
N ARG A 6 33.94 -29.92 51.02
CA ARG A 6 32.58 -29.38 50.97
C ARG A 6 32.47 -28.28 52.02
N THR A 7 31.82 -27.18 51.68
CA THR A 7 31.15 -26.31 52.64
C THR A 7 29.70 -26.08 52.17
N LYS A 8 28.77 -26.42 53.06
CA LYS A 8 27.32 -26.12 53.02
C LYS A 8 27.02 -25.30 54.28
N LEU A 9 26.08 -24.36 54.18
CA LEU A 9 25.22 -23.69 55.20
C LEU A 9 24.85 -22.32 54.61
N HIS A 10 23.64 -21.76 54.58
CA HIS A 10 22.23 -22.08 54.85
C HIS A 10 21.43 -20.90 54.20
N PRO A 11 20.12 -21.00 53.93
CA PRO A 11 19.35 -19.97 53.23
C PRO A 11 18.87 -18.87 54.19
N ALA A 12 18.93 -17.61 53.76
CA ALA A 12 18.35 -16.49 54.50
C ALA A 12 16.91 -16.23 54.04
N VAL A 13 16.07 -16.02 55.05
CA VAL A 13 14.62 -15.93 55.07
C VAL A 13 14.15 -14.50 54.71
N VAL A 14 12.98 -14.47 54.09
CA VAL A 14 12.09 -13.33 53.74
C VAL A 14 11.81 -12.40 54.93
N PRO A 15 11.49 -11.11 54.67
CA PRO A 15 10.38 -10.52 55.41
C PRO A 15 9.29 -9.97 54.49
N SER A 16 8.09 -10.48 54.74
CA SER A 16 6.80 -9.94 54.36
C SER A 16 6.55 -8.61 55.06
N ILE A 17 6.07 -7.60 54.34
CA ILE A 17 5.37 -6.47 54.95
C ILE A 17 3.98 -6.39 54.32
N SER A 18 2.97 -6.66 55.14
CA SER A 18 1.57 -6.50 54.83
C SER A 18 1.04 -5.17 55.38
N ARG A 19 0.27 -4.49 54.52
CA ARG A 19 -0.99 -3.77 54.79
C ARG A 19 -1.07 -2.77 55.95
N THR A 20 -1.21 -1.51 55.55
CA THR A 20 -2.15 -0.52 56.12
C THR A 20 -2.79 0.18 54.90
N GLY A 21 -4.08 0.23 54.64
CA GLY A 21 -5.21 0.35 55.55
C GLY A 21 -5.68 1.81 55.55
N PHE A 22 -6.35 2.27 54.50
CA PHE A 22 -7.15 3.50 54.54
C PHE A 22 -8.40 3.35 53.68
N ALA A 23 -9.51 3.05 54.36
CA ALA A 23 -10.85 3.41 53.92
C ALA A 23 -11.32 4.51 54.88
N CYS A 24 -11.82 5.62 54.36
CA CYS A 24 -12.68 6.51 55.12
C CYS A 24 -13.77 7.08 54.21
N SER A 25 -15.00 6.80 54.60
CA SER A 25 -16.25 7.23 54.04
C SER A 25 -16.65 8.63 54.54
N GLY A 26 -17.31 9.41 53.69
CA GLY A 26 -18.49 10.18 54.09
C GLY A 26 -18.33 11.69 54.31
N ALA A 27 -18.89 12.49 53.40
CA ALA A 27 -19.76 13.66 53.64
C ALA A 27 -20.12 14.29 52.27
N ARG A 28 -21.30 14.01 51.71
CA ARG A 28 -22.51 14.87 51.67
C ARG A 28 -22.34 16.28 51.07
N ALA A 29 -22.90 16.41 49.86
CA ALA A 29 -23.77 17.45 49.30
C ALA A 29 -23.55 18.92 49.69
N LEU A 30 -23.48 19.80 48.67
CA LEU A 30 -24.38 20.94 48.47
C LEU A 30 -24.20 21.58 47.06
N HIS A 31 -25.33 21.81 46.42
CA HIS A 31 -25.67 22.84 45.41
C HIS A 31 -24.92 23.03 44.07
N THR A 32 -25.60 22.56 43.02
CA THR A 32 -26.14 23.35 41.88
C THR A 32 -25.46 24.67 41.51
N THR A 33 -24.89 24.73 40.30
CA THR A 33 -25.11 25.83 39.33
C THR A 33 -24.72 25.37 37.91
N THR A 34 -25.71 25.35 37.03
CA THR A 34 -25.60 25.28 35.55
C THR A 34 -24.86 26.49 34.97
N PRO A 35 -24.01 26.34 33.94
CA PRO A 35 -23.54 27.47 33.14
C PRO A 35 -24.61 27.90 32.12
N PRO A 36 -24.70 29.19 31.75
CA PRO A 36 -25.80 29.73 30.98
C PRO A 36 -25.69 29.41 29.49
N THR A 37 -26.85 29.11 28.91
CA THR A 37 -27.15 29.07 27.48
C THR A 37 -26.95 30.45 26.84
N ALA A 38 -26.03 30.54 25.87
CA ALA A 38 -25.88 31.73 25.05
C ALA A 38 -27.04 31.82 24.04
N PHE A 39 -27.93 32.79 24.27
CA PHE A 39 -28.97 33.23 23.33
C PHE A 39 -28.34 33.99 22.15
N PHE A 40 -28.47 33.45 20.94
CA PHE A 40 -28.25 34.22 19.71
C PHE A 40 -29.52 35.00 19.34
N PRO A 41 -29.46 36.31 19.05
CA PRO A 41 -30.62 37.06 18.60
C PRO A 41 -30.96 36.71 17.15
N ARG A 42 -32.25 36.40 16.91
CA ARG A 42 -32.85 36.20 15.59
C ARG A 42 -32.70 37.46 14.72
N SER A 43 -31.88 37.41 13.69
CA SER A 43 -31.87 38.40 12.61
C SER A 43 -33.02 38.15 11.62
N ARG A 44 -33.87 39.17 11.43
CA ARG A 44 -34.99 39.19 10.47
C ARG A 44 -34.48 39.11 9.01
N PRO A 45 -35.26 38.53 8.07
CA PRO A 45 -34.89 38.48 6.66
C PRO A 45 -34.96 39.88 6.04
N ARG A 46 -33.86 40.31 5.39
CA ARG A 46 -33.87 41.51 4.54
C ARG A 46 -34.57 41.16 3.21
N GLN A 47 -35.62 41.91 2.90
CA GLN A 47 -36.27 41.93 1.59
C GLN A 47 -35.26 42.28 0.49
N ALA A 48 -35.16 41.44 -0.54
CA ALA A 48 -34.44 41.77 -1.76
C ALA A 48 -35.23 42.81 -2.57
N ARG A 49 -34.59 43.94 -2.87
CA ARG A 49 -35.12 44.96 -3.79
C ARG A 49 -35.15 44.41 -5.21
N ILE A 50 -36.31 44.55 -5.84
CA ILE A 50 -36.54 44.35 -7.27
C ILE A 50 -35.97 45.56 -8.01
N TYR A 51 -35.10 45.33 -9.00
CA TYR A 51 -34.69 46.33 -9.99
C TYR A 51 -35.36 46.01 -11.34
N PRO A 52 -35.94 46.99 -12.05
CA PRO A 52 -36.54 46.76 -13.35
C PRO A 52 -35.46 46.58 -14.43
N GLY A 53 -35.81 45.80 -15.46
CA GLY A 53 -34.87 45.15 -16.36
C GLY A 53 -34.33 45.97 -17.53
N ALA A 54 -33.39 45.34 -18.24
CA ALA A 54 -32.94 45.69 -19.57
C ALA A 54 -32.94 44.41 -20.44
N PRO A 55 -33.29 44.50 -21.74
CA PRO A 55 -33.60 43.34 -22.57
C PRO A 55 -32.31 42.69 -23.07
N ASN A 56 -32.16 41.38 -22.86
CA ASN A 56 -31.07 40.61 -23.45
C ASN A 56 -31.61 39.65 -24.51
N GLN A 57 -31.04 39.76 -25.70
CA GLN A 57 -31.42 39.09 -26.93
C GLN A 57 -31.23 37.58 -26.80
N HIS A 58 -32.24 36.81 -27.22
CA HIS A 58 -32.17 35.37 -27.32
C HIS A 58 -31.24 34.96 -28.46
N HIS A 59 -30.17 34.23 -28.15
CA HIS A 59 -29.50 33.36 -29.09
C HIS A 59 -29.78 31.91 -28.70
N HIS A 60 -30.65 31.27 -29.48
CA HIS A 60 -30.92 29.84 -29.41
C HIS A 60 -29.65 29.09 -29.86
N ILE A 61 -28.92 28.53 -28.91
CA ILE A 61 -27.93 27.48 -29.18
C ILE A 61 -28.70 26.16 -29.09
N PRO A 62 -28.81 25.35 -30.16
CA PRO A 62 -29.47 24.05 -30.08
C PRO A 62 -28.65 23.11 -29.18
N PRO A 63 -29.30 22.23 -28.39
CA PRO A 63 -28.58 21.27 -27.58
C PRO A 63 -27.84 20.29 -28.48
N HIS A 64 -26.52 20.19 -28.33
CA HIS A 64 -25.74 19.13 -28.95
C HIS A 64 -26.28 17.76 -28.51
N PRO A 65 -26.47 16.80 -29.43
CA PRO A 65 -26.90 15.47 -29.07
C PRO A 65 -25.83 14.85 -28.16
N ARG A 66 -26.23 14.46 -26.94
CA ARG A 66 -25.43 13.57 -26.10
C ARG A 66 -25.33 12.24 -26.84
N THR A 67 -24.23 12.03 -27.54
CA THR A 67 -23.82 10.71 -27.99
C THR A 67 -23.62 9.88 -26.72
N MET A 68 -24.61 9.06 -26.37
CA MET A 68 -24.38 8.01 -25.38
C MET A 68 -23.34 7.09 -25.99
N ALA A 69 -22.10 7.18 -25.50
CA ALA A 69 -21.07 6.23 -25.84
C ALA A 69 -21.62 4.83 -25.56
N SER A 70 -21.72 4.04 -26.64
CA SER A 70 -22.00 2.61 -26.61
C SER A 70 -21.20 1.98 -25.47
N SER A 71 -21.89 1.46 -24.45
CA SER A 71 -21.26 0.71 -23.37
C SER A 71 -20.70 -0.58 -23.97
N SER A 72 -19.44 -0.57 -24.38
CA SER A 72 -18.69 -1.81 -24.52
C SER A 72 -18.66 -2.41 -23.12
N THR A 73 -19.47 -3.44 -22.89
CA THR A 73 -19.39 -4.28 -21.70
C THR A 73 -18.07 -5.03 -21.77
N THR A 74 -17.00 -4.32 -21.40
CA THR A 74 -15.74 -4.90 -20.99
C THR A 74 -16.07 -5.87 -19.85
N GLY A 75 -15.53 -7.09 -19.94
CA GLY A 75 -15.77 -8.13 -18.93
C GLY A 75 -15.36 -7.65 -17.52
N PRO A 76 -15.71 -8.41 -16.47
CA PRO A 76 -15.38 -8.03 -15.10
C PRO A 76 -13.86 -7.81 -14.95
N VAL A 77 -13.49 -6.73 -14.25
CA VAL A 77 -12.07 -6.36 -14.03
C VAL A 77 -11.31 -7.43 -13.23
N LEU A 78 -12.03 -8.14 -12.34
CA LEU A 78 -11.59 -9.38 -11.71
C LEU A 78 -12.40 -10.53 -12.30
N LYS A 79 -11.77 -11.34 -13.16
CA LYS A 79 -12.39 -12.40 -13.96
C LYS A 79 -12.85 -13.61 -13.14
N LYS A 80 -12.07 -13.98 -12.11
CA LYS A 80 -12.38 -15.07 -11.18
C LYS A 80 -12.03 -14.65 -9.74
N PRO A 81 -12.78 -15.08 -8.72
CA PRO A 81 -12.40 -14.82 -7.33
C PRO A 81 -10.99 -15.34 -7.02
N VAL A 82 -10.30 -14.66 -6.10
CA VAL A 82 -8.93 -15.01 -5.72
C VAL A 82 -8.68 -14.74 -4.25
N THR A 83 -7.95 -15.63 -3.60
CA THR A 83 -7.42 -15.38 -2.27
C THR A 83 -6.09 -14.63 -2.38
N LEU A 84 -6.00 -13.47 -1.76
CA LEU A 84 -4.77 -12.69 -1.61
C LEU A 84 -4.25 -12.83 -0.18
N ALA A 85 -2.94 -13.04 -0.05
CA ALA A 85 -2.25 -13.11 1.23
C ALA A 85 -1.12 -12.07 1.32
N CYS A 86 -1.16 -11.22 2.35
CA CYS A 86 -0.06 -10.35 2.72
C CYS A 86 0.74 -10.99 3.86
N ILE A 87 2.01 -11.27 3.63
CA ILE A 87 2.89 -11.84 4.65
C ILE A 87 3.52 -10.70 5.44
N GLN A 88 3.11 -10.54 6.69
CA GLN A 88 3.76 -9.61 7.61
C GLN A 88 5.01 -10.26 8.18
N LEU A 89 6.10 -10.18 7.42
CA LEU A 89 7.33 -10.94 7.70
C LEU A 89 8.19 -10.26 8.77
N ALA A 90 8.66 -11.03 9.75
CA ALA A 90 9.79 -10.64 10.58
C ALA A 90 11.10 -10.87 9.80
N SER A 91 11.83 -9.79 9.55
CA SER A 91 13.10 -9.81 8.83
C SER A 91 14.22 -9.20 9.69
N GLY A 92 15.43 -9.73 9.57
CA GLY A 92 16.62 -9.24 10.26
C GLY A 92 17.76 -8.89 9.32
N SER A 93 19.00 -8.89 9.83
CA SER A 93 20.21 -8.58 9.05
C SER A 93 20.76 -9.74 8.23
N ASP A 94 20.36 -10.99 8.50
CA ASP A 94 20.80 -12.13 7.69
C ASP A 94 19.87 -12.32 6.49
N LYS A 95 20.33 -11.86 5.33
CA LYS A 95 19.61 -11.99 4.05
C LYS A 95 19.24 -13.44 3.73
N ALA A 96 20.16 -14.39 3.92
CA ALA A 96 19.89 -15.79 3.58
C ALA A 96 18.84 -16.39 4.52
N ALA A 97 18.84 -16.00 5.80
CA ALA A 97 17.78 -16.37 6.74
C ALA A 97 16.43 -15.76 6.34
N ASN A 98 16.40 -14.47 5.99
CA ASN A 98 15.19 -13.79 5.53
C ASN A 98 14.59 -14.48 4.30
N LEU A 99 15.41 -14.86 3.30
CA LEU A 99 14.94 -15.56 2.10
C LEU A 99 14.35 -16.95 2.41
N ARG A 100 14.99 -17.73 3.31
CA ARG A 100 14.46 -19.04 3.73
C ARG A 100 13.12 -18.88 4.46
N HIS A 101 13.05 -17.91 5.37
CA HIS A 101 11.85 -17.65 6.15
C HIS A 101 10.69 -17.14 5.28
N ALA A 102 10.97 -16.22 4.36
CA ALA A 102 10.01 -15.75 3.36
C ALA A 102 9.46 -16.92 2.53
N ARG A 103 10.33 -17.85 2.10
CA ARG A 103 9.89 -19.05 1.37
C ARG A 103 8.91 -19.88 2.19
N ASP A 104 9.21 -20.14 3.46
CA ASP A 104 8.33 -20.94 4.32
C ASP A 104 6.96 -20.27 4.48
N LYS A 105 6.92 -18.95 4.65
CA LYS A 105 5.67 -18.17 4.72
C LYS A 105 4.90 -18.11 3.39
N VAL A 106 5.59 -18.02 2.25
CA VAL A 106 4.95 -18.08 0.92
C VAL A 106 4.30 -19.44 0.68
N LEU A 107 4.99 -20.53 1.07
CA LEU A 107 4.44 -21.88 0.97
C LEU A 107 3.27 -22.09 1.94
N GLU A 108 3.33 -21.54 3.15
CA GLU A 108 2.22 -21.52 4.12
C GLU A 108 1.00 -20.80 3.55
N ALA A 109 1.18 -19.60 2.99
CA ALA A 109 0.12 -18.82 2.36
C ALA A 109 -0.60 -19.61 1.24
N SER A 110 0.16 -20.28 0.37
CA SER A 110 -0.41 -21.11 -0.69
C SER A 110 -1.11 -22.36 -0.15
N ARG A 111 -0.42 -23.17 0.67
CA ARG A 111 -0.89 -24.51 1.07
C ARG A 111 -2.02 -24.48 2.09
N THR A 112 -1.96 -23.56 3.05
CA THR A 112 -2.90 -23.49 4.16
C THR A 112 -4.12 -22.64 3.80
N HIS A 113 -3.90 -21.54 3.07
CA HIS A 113 -4.94 -20.55 2.81
C HIS A 113 -5.44 -20.55 1.36
N GLY A 114 -4.82 -21.33 0.47
CA GLY A 114 -5.19 -21.36 -0.95
C GLY A 114 -4.94 -20.03 -1.66
N ALA A 115 -3.93 -19.27 -1.24
CA ALA A 115 -3.59 -17.98 -1.84
C ALA A 115 -3.20 -18.15 -3.31
N GLY A 116 -3.85 -17.40 -4.20
CA GLY A 116 -3.46 -17.30 -5.61
C GLY A 116 -2.51 -16.13 -5.89
N ILE A 117 -2.53 -15.13 -5.00
CA ILE A 117 -1.64 -13.96 -5.00
C ILE A 117 -1.04 -13.84 -3.60
N VAL A 118 0.29 -13.77 -3.53
CA VAL A 118 1.04 -13.60 -2.29
C VAL A 118 1.87 -12.33 -2.38
N VAL A 119 1.91 -11.55 -1.30
CA VAL A 119 2.62 -10.29 -1.21
C VAL A 119 3.60 -10.35 -0.03
N LEU A 120 4.87 -10.06 -0.31
CA LEU A 120 5.91 -9.83 0.71
C LEU A 120 6.03 -8.33 1.03
N PRO A 121 6.65 -7.95 2.15
CA PRO A 121 6.75 -6.54 2.54
C PRO A 121 7.91 -5.79 1.88
N GLU A 122 7.91 -4.45 2.01
CA GLU A 122 9.03 -3.60 1.57
C GLU A 122 10.34 -4.00 2.29
N CYS A 123 11.44 -4.04 1.53
CA CYS A 123 12.77 -4.45 2.00
C CYS A 123 12.79 -5.78 2.77
N PHE A 124 11.99 -6.77 2.37
CA PHE A 124 11.89 -8.04 3.12
C PHE A 124 13.22 -8.79 3.27
N ASN A 125 14.20 -8.53 2.38
CA ASN A 125 15.48 -9.22 2.34
C ASN A 125 16.58 -8.56 3.19
N SER A 126 16.34 -7.38 3.78
CA SER A 126 17.36 -6.60 4.49
C SER A 126 16.76 -5.68 5.57
N PRO A 127 17.57 -5.20 6.53
CA PRO A 127 17.15 -4.09 7.38
C PRO A 127 16.82 -2.85 6.54
N TYR A 128 15.79 -2.10 6.94
CA TYR A 128 15.38 -0.88 6.25
C TYR A 128 16.15 0.34 6.78
N GLY A 129 16.84 1.06 5.90
CA GLY A 129 17.57 2.27 6.26
C GLY A 129 18.65 2.65 5.24
N CYS A 130 18.93 3.95 5.12
CA CYS A 130 19.92 4.50 4.19
C CYS A 130 21.32 3.90 4.38
N ASP A 131 21.70 3.57 5.62
CA ASP A 131 22.99 2.94 5.93
C ASP A 131 23.12 1.50 5.41
N TYR A 132 21.98 0.83 5.14
CA TYR A 132 21.96 -0.57 4.71
C TYR A 132 21.84 -0.72 3.20
N PHE A 133 21.11 0.17 2.51
CA PHE A 133 20.81 -0.03 1.07
C PHE A 133 22.06 -0.35 0.22
N PRO A 134 23.20 0.37 0.34
CA PRO A 134 24.37 0.07 -0.48
C PRO A 134 24.98 -1.32 -0.21
N SER A 135 24.94 -1.79 1.04
CA SER A 135 25.55 -3.07 1.44
C SER A 135 24.66 -4.27 1.11
N TYR A 136 23.35 -4.06 1.01
CA TYR A 136 22.38 -5.11 0.74
C TYR A 136 21.87 -5.09 -0.71
N ALA A 137 22.22 -4.08 -1.49
CA ALA A 137 21.76 -3.95 -2.87
C ALA A 137 22.23 -5.09 -3.77
N GLU A 138 21.34 -5.48 -4.68
CA GLU A 138 21.57 -6.55 -5.65
C GLU A 138 21.45 -6.02 -7.08
N THR A 139 22.23 -6.61 -7.99
CA THR A 139 22.17 -6.25 -9.41
C THR A 139 21.07 -7.06 -10.08
N LEU A 140 20.11 -6.36 -10.72
CA LEU A 140 18.95 -6.99 -11.38
C LEU A 140 19.05 -7.02 -12.91
N LEU A 141 19.94 -6.20 -13.47
CA LEU A 141 20.13 -6.07 -14.91
C LEU A 141 21.55 -6.45 -15.34
N PRO A 142 21.72 -7.12 -16.51
CA PRO A 142 20.67 -7.64 -17.38
C PRO A 142 19.83 -8.73 -16.69
N SER A 143 18.55 -8.85 -17.06
CA SER A 143 17.61 -9.82 -16.47
C SER A 143 17.50 -11.09 -17.34
N PRO A 144 17.54 -12.30 -16.76
CA PRO A 144 17.79 -12.56 -15.35
C PRO A 144 19.28 -12.35 -14.96
N PRO A 145 19.57 -11.84 -13.75
CA PRO A 145 20.94 -11.72 -13.23
C PRO A 145 21.51 -13.09 -12.83
N THR A 146 22.82 -13.17 -12.55
CA THR A 146 23.38 -14.39 -11.94
C THR A 146 22.92 -14.56 -10.49
N ARG A 147 23.04 -15.77 -9.93
CA ARG A 147 22.63 -16.04 -8.53
C ARG A 147 23.49 -15.30 -7.52
N GLU A 148 24.76 -15.06 -7.85
CA GLU A 148 25.69 -14.28 -7.05
C GLU A 148 25.32 -12.79 -7.06
N GLN A 149 24.85 -12.28 -8.21
CA GLN A 149 24.42 -10.90 -8.39
C GLN A 149 23.10 -10.58 -7.68
N SER A 150 22.14 -11.52 -7.73
CA SER A 150 20.87 -11.36 -7.03
C SER A 150 20.32 -12.69 -6.50
N PRO A 151 20.75 -13.13 -5.31
CA PRO A 151 20.14 -14.29 -4.66
C PRO A 151 18.65 -14.10 -4.38
N SER A 152 18.19 -12.85 -4.15
CA SER A 152 16.78 -12.56 -3.88
C SER A 152 15.90 -12.77 -5.13
N PHE A 153 16.38 -12.39 -6.32
CA PHE A 153 15.66 -12.64 -7.58
C PHE A 153 15.38 -14.14 -7.78
N HIS A 154 16.43 -14.96 -7.66
CA HIS A 154 16.31 -16.41 -7.87
C HIS A 154 15.45 -17.06 -6.79
N ALA A 155 15.59 -16.66 -5.53
CA ALA A 155 14.77 -17.16 -4.44
C ALA A 155 13.28 -16.82 -4.67
N LEU A 156 12.95 -15.59 -5.08
CA LEU A 156 11.56 -15.20 -5.36
C LEU A 156 10.96 -15.97 -6.54
N SER A 157 11.73 -16.15 -7.63
CA SER A 157 11.32 -16.96 -8.78
C SER A 157 11.01 -18.41 -8.37
N GLU A 158 11.89 -19.01 -7.57
CA GLU A 158 11.73 -20.37 -7.05
C GLU A 158 10.53 -20.48 -6.10
N MET A 159 10.34 -19.52 -5.19
CA MET A 159 9.20 -19.45 -4.27
C MET A 159 7.87 -19.40 -5.03
N ALA A 160 7.77 -18.53 -6.05
CA ALA A 160 6.56 -18.38 -6.85
C ALA A 160 6.20 -19.69 -7.57
N ARG A 161 7.20 -20.33 -8.19
CA ARG A 161 7.05 -21.62 -8.88
C ARG A 161 6.66 -22.76 -7.95
N GLU A 162 7.33 -22.88 -6.81
CA GLU A 162 7.09 -23.95 -5.85
C GLU A 162 5.74 -23.83 -5.16
N ALA A 163 5.28 -22.61 -4.91
CA ALA A 163 3.97 -22.32 -4.33
C ALA A 163 2.84 -22.33 -5.37
N GLY A 164 3.15 -22.18 -6.66
CA GLY A 164 2.18 -22.06 -7.74
C GLY A 164 1.34 -20.79 -7.66
N VAL A 165 1.96 -19.66 -7.26
CA VAL A 165 1.27 -18.39 -7.00
C VAL A 165 1.85 -17.25 -7.80
N TYR A 166 1.06 -16.19 -7.99
CA TYR A 166 1.61 -14.88 -8.32
C TYR A 166 2.25 -14.29 -7.07
N LEU A 167 3.56 -14.00 -7.12
CA LEU A 167 4.31 -13.48 -5.99
C LEU A 167 4.72 -12.03 -6.26
N VAL A 168 4.10 -11.09 -5.54
CA VAL A 168 4.62 -9.73 -5.41
C VAL A 168 5.70 -9.78 -4.33
N GLY A 169 6.96 -9.81 -4.77
CA GLY A 169 8.16 -10.02 -3.96
C GLY A 169 8.56 -8.84 -3.08
N GLY A 170 7.58 -8.11 -2.54
CA GLY A 170 7.82 -6.99 -1.65
C GLY A 170 8.71 -5.95 -2.29
N SER A 171 9.82 -5.61 -1.67
CA SER A 171 10.90 -4.93 -2.38
C SER A 171 12.28 -5.30 -1.84
N ILE A 172 13.31 -5.00 -2.63
CA ILE A 172 14.71 -5.15 -2.28
C ILE A 172 15.49 -3.90 -2.72
N PRO A 173 16.64 -3.59 -2.08
CA PRO A 173 17.55 -2.60 -2.60
C PRO A 173 18.18 -3.13 -3.90
N GLU A 174 18.14 -2.33 -4.95
CA GLU A 174 18.74 -2.60 -6.27
C GLU A 174 19.95 -1.68 -6.48
N ILE A 175 20.99 -2.18 -7.14
CA ILE A 175 22.11 -1.35 -7.64
C ILE A 175 22.20 -1.44 -9.17
N VAL A 176 22.34 -0.27 -9.80
CA VAL A 176 22.71 -0.10 -11.20
C VAL A 176 24.04 0.61 -11.27
N GLU A 177 24.99 0.04 -12.00
CA GLU A 177 26.29 0.67 -12.25
C GLU A 177 26.34 1.17 -13.69
N SER A 178 26.46 2.49 -13.87
CA SER A 178 26.64 3.12 -15.18
C SER A 178 28.01 3.79 -15.26
N ARG A 179 28.54 3.92 -16.49
CA ARG A 179 29.84 4.57 -16.70
C ARG A 179 29.81 6.07 -16.39
N ASP A 180 28.68 6.73 -16.63
CA ASP A 180 28.55 8.18 -16.58
C ASP A 180 28.02 8.69 -15.23
N GLU A 181 27.15 7.91 -14.56
CA GLU A 181 26.49 8.32 -13.30
C GLU A 181 27.02 7.54 -12.07
N GLY A 182 27.87 6.53 -12.28
CA GLY A 182 28.41 5.71 -11.20
C GLY A 182 27.38 4.71 -10.66
N LYS A 183 27.32 4.55 -9.33
CA LYS A 183 26.40 3.61 -8.66
C LYS A 183 25.10 4.31 -8.29
N THR A 184 24.00 3.81 -8.82
CA THR A 184 22.65 4.30 -8.54
C THR A 184 21.86 3.21 -7.83
N TYR A 185 21.19 3.57 -6.73
CA TYR A 185 20.42 2.63 -5.92
C TYR A 185 18.92 2.85 -6.07
N TYR A 186 18.13 1.79 -6.05
CA TYR A 186 16.67 1.86 -6.11
C TYR A 186 16.01 0.97 -5.05
N ASN A 187 14.76 1.24 -4.72
CA ASN A 187 13.89 0.35 -3.95
C ASN A 187 12.95 -0.33 -4.93
N THR A 188 13.18 -1.63 -5.18
CA THR A 188 12.60 -2.34 -6.33
C THR A 188 11.76 -3.52 -5.90
N SER A 189 10.49 -3.52 -6.31
CA SER A 189 9.57 -4.65 -6.19
C SER A 189 9.63 -5.51 -7.44
N LEU A 190 9.79 -6.82 -7.26
CA LEU A 190 9.77 -7.81 -8.33
C LEU A 190 8.50 -8.64 -8.24
N THR A 191 7.77 -8.80 -9.34
CA THR A 191 6.59 -9.68 -9.38
C THR A 191 6.83 -10.87 -10.28
N PHE A 192 6.54 -12.06 -9.77
CA PHE A 192 6.75 -13.32 -10.48
C PHE A 192 5.43 -14.06 -10.73
N SER A 193 5.39 -14.79 -11.83
CA SER A 193 4.28 -15.67 -12.20
C SER A 193 4.34 -17.01 -11.45
N PRO A 194 3.26 -17.81 -11.48
CA PRO A 194 3.26 -19.18 -10.96
C PRO A 194 4.27 -20.13 -11.62
N SER A 195 4.85 -19.78 -12.77
CA SER A 195 5.94 -20.55 -13.39
C SER A 195 7.33 -20.13 -12.91
N GLY A 196 7.42 -19.04 -12.13
CA GLY A 196 8.66 -18.41 -11.70
C GLY A 196 9.21 -17.38 -12.69
N GLU A 197 8.46 -17.02 -13.72
CA GLU A 197 8.85 -15.98 -14.68
C GLU A 197 8.68 -14.58 -14.07
N LEU A 198 9.64 -13.67 -14.29
CA LEU A 198 9.50 -12.27 -13.89
C LEU A 198 8.45 -11.58 -14.78
N LEU A 199 7.37 -11.09 -14.16
CA LEU A 199 6.31 -10.35 -14.85
C LEU A 199 6.60 -8.84 -14.89
N ALA A 200 7.14 -8.28 -13.82
CA ALA A 200 7.47 -6.86 -13.76
C ALA A 200 8.49 -6.52 -12.66
N ALA A 201 9.21 -5.43 -12.86
CA ALA A 201 9.96 -4.72 -11.84
C ALA A 201 9.39 -3.30 -11.67
N HIS A 202 9.09 -2.93 -10.42
CA HIS A 202 8.62 -1.60 -10.03
C HIS A 202 9.66 -0.95 -9.12
N ARG A 203 10.29 0.13 -9.58
CA ARG A 203 11.11 1.00 -8.74
C ARG A 203 10.22 2.05 -8.09
N LYS A 204 10.33 2.22 -6.77
CA LYS A 204 9.58 3.19 -5.97
C LYS A 204 9.66 4.58 -6.59
N VAL A 205 8.52 5.16 -6.94
CA VAL A 205 8.48 6.43 -7.71
C VAL A 205 8.66 7.62 -6.77
N HIS A 206 8.03 7.57 -5.59
CA HIS A 206 8.09 8.64 -4.61
C HIS A 206 8.95 8.22 -3.42
N LEU A 207 10.12 8.84 -3.29
CA LEU A 207 11.05 8.59 -2.19
C LEU A 207 10.54 9.19 -0.88
N PHE A 208 10.79 8.49 0.22
CA PHE A 208 10.40 8.87 1.56
C PHE A 208 11.33 9.92 2.16
N ASP A 209 11.10 11.17 1.77
CA ASP A 209 11.76 12.33 2.34
C ASP A 209 10.80 13.07 3.27
N ILE A 210 10.98 12.89 4.57
CA ILE A 210 10.19 13.56 5.61
C ILE A 210 11.07 14.15 6.70
N ASP A 211 10.61 15.27 7.24
CA ASP A 211 11.14 15.85 8.46
C ASP A 211 9.96 16.26 9.34
N ILE A 212 9.68 15.46 10.38
CA ILE A 212 8.68 15.76 11.39
C ILE A 212 9.45 16.15 12.66
N PRO A 213 9.55 17.46 12.97
CA PRO A 213 10.39 17.96 14.04
C PRO A 213 10.16 17.22 15.37
N GLY A 214 11.26 16.71 15.93
CA GLY A 214 11.26 15.99 17.21
C GLY A 214 10.63 14.59 17.19
N LYS A 215 10.24 14.06 16.02
CA LYS A 215 9.67 12.71 15.89
C LYS A 215 10.46 11.80 14.96
N ILE A 216 10.59 12.20 13.69
CA ILE A 216 11.29 11.40 12.69
C ILE A 216 11.78 12.28 11.54
N THR A 217 13.04 12.10 11.19
CA THR A 217 13.64 12.64 9.97
C THR A 217 14.17 11.45 9.20
N PHE A 218 13.75 11.31 7.94
CA PHE A 218 14.21 10.24 7.04
C PHE A 218 14.27 10.81 5.63
N ARG A 219 15.38 10.57 4.93
CA ARG A 219 15.61 11.05 3.57
C ARG A 219 16.12 9.89 2.72
N GLU A 220 15.21 9.17 2.08
CA GLU A 220 15.57 8.11 1.14
C GLU A 220 16.41 8.66 -0.01
N SER A 221 16.14 9.89 -0.46
CA SER A 221 16.84 10.51 -1.60
C SER A 221 18.31 10.80 -1.37
N ASP A 222 18.80 10.71 -0.13
CA ASP A 222 20.23 10.81 0.16
C ASP A 222 21.00 9.59 -0.39
N VAL A 223 20.31 8.47 -0.68
CA VAL A 223 20.92 7.22 -1.18
C VAL A 223 20.20 6.65 -2.40
N LEU A 224 18.87 6.63 -2.39
CA LEU A 224 18.04 6.02 -3.42
C LEU A 224 17.66 7.03 -4.51
N SER A 225 17.46 6.52 -5.72
CA SER A 225 16.89 7.23 -6.87
C SER A 225 15.45 6.81 -7.11
N PRO A 226 14.61 7.72 -7.63
CA PRO A 226 13.22 7.41 -7.92
C PRO A 226 13.08 6.53 -9.17
N GLY A 227 12.07 5.67 -9.17
CA GLY A 227 11.55 5.04 -10.38
C GLY A 227 10.83 6.03 -11.29
N ASN A 228 10.53 5.60 -12.51
CA ASN A 228 10.09 6.50 -13.58
C ASN A 228 8.79 6.06 -14.30
N LYS A 229 8.11 5.01 -13.81
CA LYS A 229 6.94 4.42 -14.48
C LYS A 229 5.87 3.93 -13.50
N VAL A 230 4.63 3.85 -14.00
CA VAL A 230 3.53 3.13 -13.34
C VAL A 230 3.62 1.65 -13.68
N THR A 231 3.47 0.77 -12.69
CA THR A 231 3.56 -0.68 -12.90
C THR A 231 2.21 -1.36 -12.72
N VAL A 232 1.65 -1.81 -13.83
CA VAL A 232 0.42 -2.61 -13.90
C VAL A 232 0.80 -3.98 -14.49
N ILE A 233 0.30 -5.05 -13.88
CA ILE A 233 0.69 -6.43 -14.18
C ILE A 233 -0.54 -7.23 -14.55
N ASP A 234 -0.47 -7.89 -15.70
CA ASP A 234 -1.49 -8.85 -16.15
C ASP A 234 -1.32 -10.20 -15.45
N LEU A 235 -2.40 -10.64 -14.83
CA LEU A 235 -2.58 -11.98 -14.29
C LEU A 235 -3.66 -12.65 -15.15
N PRO A 236 -3.30 -13.41 -16.21
CA PRO A 236 -4.23 -13.86 -17.25
C PRO A 236 -5.59 -14.37 -16.76
N GLU A 237 -5.61 -15.14 -15.68
CA GLU A 237 -6.81 -15.75 -15.12
C GLU A 237 -7.62 -14.82 -14.23
N TYR A 238 -7.00 -13.78 -13.65
CA TYR A 238 -7.65 -12.88 -12.69
C TYR A 238 -7.98 -11.52 -13.29
N GLY A 239 -7.14 -10.96 -14.14
CA GLY A 239 -7.23 -9.56 -14.57
C GLY A 239 -5.93 -8.84 -14.23
N ARG A 240 -6.01 -7.58 -13.79
CA ARG A 240 -4.82 -6.76 -13.54
C ARG A 240 -4.68 -6.31 -12.10
N ILE A 241 -3.45 -6.27 -11.64
CA ILE A 241 -3.05 -5.62 -10.39
C ILE A 241 -2.10 -4.46 -10.69
N ALA A 242 -1.97 -3.53 -9.76
CA ALA A 242 -0.90 -2.54 -9.80
C ALA A 242 -0.05 -2.64 -8.54
N VAL A 243 1.25 -2.38 -8.70
CA VAL A 243 2.21 -2.40 -7.60
C VAL A 243 2.85 -1.03 -7.47
N ALA A 244 2.91 -0.54 -6.24
CA ALA A 244 3.61 0.67 -5.85
C ALA A 244 4.16 0.48 -4.43
N ILE A 245 5.16 1.25 -4.00
CA ILE A 245 5.88 0.97 -2.75
C ILE A 245 5.64 2.08 -1.74
N CYS A 246 5.12 1.70 -0.56
CA CYS A 246 5.08 2.50 0.65
C CYS A 246 4.62 3.95 0.45
N TYR A 247 5.54 4.89 0.34
CA TYR A 247 5.28 6.32 0.23
C TYR A 247 4.51 6.70 -1.05
N ASP A 248 4.56 5.87 -2.10
CA ASP A 248 3.73 6.01 -3.30
C ASP A 248 2.23 6.08 -2.97
N ILE A 249 1.78 5.44 -1.88
CA ILE A 249 0.37 5.48 -1.47
C ILE A 249 -0.08 6.91 -1.16
N ARG A 250 0.81 7.85 -0.83
CA ARG A 250 0.42 9.24 -0.54
C ARG A 250 0.00 10.03 -1.78
N PHE A 251 0.31 9.52 -2.98
CA PHE A 251 0.06 10.19 -4.26
C PHE A 251 -1.13 9.51 -4.96
N PRO A 252 -2.35 10.08 -4.87
CA PRO A 252 -3.56 9.45 -5.41
C PRO A 252 -3.57 9.31 -6.93
N GLU A 253 -2.72 10.05 -7.64
CA GLU A 253 -2.62 10.05 -9.10
C GLU A 253 -2.22 8.67 -9.62
N LEU A 254 -1.18 8.05 -9.05
CA LEU A 254 -0.70 6.74 -9.46
C LEU A 254 -1.82 5.68 -9.32
N ALA A 255 -2.50 5.68 -8.18
CA ALA A 255 -3.64 4.81 -7.93
C ALA A 255 -4.78 5.03 -8.94
N THR A 256 -5.10 6.30 -9.22
CA THR A 256 -6.17 6.67 -10.16
C THR A 256 -5.84 6.25 -11.60
N ILE A 257 -4.59 6.45 -12.02
CA ILE A 257 -4.09 6.03 -13.33
C ILE A 257 -4.18 4.51 -13.46
N ALA A 258 -3.66 3.77 -12.49
CA ALA A 258 -3.65 2.31 -12.52
C ALA A 258 -5.06 1.68 -12.45
N ALA A 259 -5.95 2.21 -11.61
CA ALA A 259 -7.32 1.70 -11.46
C ALA A 259 -8.21 1.95 -12.69
N ARG A 260 -7.83 2.90 -13.54
CA ARG A 260 -8.59 3.27 -14.74
C ARG A 260 -8.00 2.68 -16.03
N GLY A 261 -6.75 2.22 -15.99
CA GLY A 261 -6.06 1.58 -17.13
C GLY A 261 -5.55 2.60 -18.15
N ARG A 262 -4.85 2.12 -19.18
CA ARG A 262 -4.35 2.99 -20.25
C ARG A 262 -5.54 3.48 -21.07
N ARG A 263 -5.74 4.80 -21.08
CA ARG A 263 -6.70 5.46 -21.97
C ARG A 263 -5.98 5.82 -23.27
N PRO A 264 -6.61 5.64 -24.45
CA PRO A 264 -6.04 6.09 -25.70
C PRO A 264 -5.71 7.59 -25.58
N GLN A 265 -4.47 7.95 -25.89
CA GLN A 265 -4.14 9.37 -26.00
C GLN A 265 -4.72 9.88 -27.32
N GLN A 266 -5.50 10.96 -27.28
CA GLN A 266 -6.05 11.55 -28.50
C GLN A 266 -4.89 12.09 -29.35
N ARG A 267 -4.39 11.27 -30.28
CA ARG A 267 -3.34 11.69 -31.22
C ARG A 267 -3.96 12.69 -32.19
N LYS A 268 -3.26 13.80 -32.42
CA LYS A 268 -3.73 14.90 -33.28
C LYS A 268 -3.85 14.52 -34.75
N ASP A 269 -3.20 13.44 -35.18
CA ASP A 269 -2.85 13.23 -36.59
C ASP A 269 -3.41 11.93 -37.22
N GLY A 270 -4.48 11.36 -36.65
CA GLY A 270 -5.24 10.27 -37.31
C GLY A 270 -4.54 8.91 -37.40
N GLU A 271 -3.44 8.71 -36.68
CA GLU A 271 -2.82 7.39 -36.48
C GLU A 271 -3.66 6.53 -35.52
N GLN A 272 -3.55 5.21 -35.66
CA GLN A 272 -4.30 4.20 -34.91
C GLN A 272 -4.45 4.57 -33.42
N GLU A 273 -5.69 4.64 -32.94
CA GLU A 273 -5.97 4.79 -31.51
C GLU A 273 -5.35 3.59 -30.78
N GLU A 274 -4.47 3.84 -29.81
CA GLU A 274 -4.00 2.80 -28.90
C GLU A 274 -5.20 2.12 -28.23
N GLU A 275 -5.21 0.79 -28.16
CA GLU A 275 -6.32 0.06 -27.57
C GLU A 275 -6.52 0.46 -26.11
N GLN A 276 -7.78 0.72 -25.74
CA GLN A 276 -8.19 0.91 -24.37
C GLN A 276 -7.86 -0.34 -23.55
N GLU A 277 -6.96 -0.17 -22.59
CA GLU A 277 -6.63 -1.20 -21.63
C GLU A 277 -7.54 -1.09 -20.38
N PRO A 278 -8.18 -2.18 -19.90
CA PRO A 278 -8.90 -2.15 -18.63
C PRO A 278 -8.04 -1.70 -17.43
N GLY A 279 -8.68 -1.20 -16.38
CA GLY A 279 -7.99 -0.91 -15.11
C GLY A 279 -7.61 -2.16 -14.33
N CYS A 280 -6.90 -1.96 -13.21
CA CYS A 280 -6.65 -3.02 -12.24
C CYS A 280 -7.85 -3.26 -11.31
N PHE A 281 -7.95 -4.48 -10.77
CA PHE A 281 -8.92 -4.84 -9.72
C PHE A 281 -8.38 -4.65 -8.31
N ALA A 282 -7.05 -4.59 -8.15
CA ALA A 282 -6.38 -4.36 -6.88
C ALA A 282 -5.13 -3.48 -7.03
N LEU A 283 -4.91 -2.63 -6.02
CA LEU A 283 -3.68 -1.88 -5.81
C LEU A 283 -2.90 -2.51 -4.65
N ILE A 284 -1.66 -2.88 -4.87
CA ILE A 284 -0.83 -3.60 -3.90
C ILE A 284 0.34 -2.71 -3.49
N TYR A 285 0.50 -2.52 -2.19
CA TYR A 285 1.54 -1.70 -1.59
C TYR A 285 2.35 -2.49 -0.55
N PRO A 286 3.49 -3.08 -0.94
CA PRO A 286 4.53 -3.39 0.03
C PRO A 286 4.98 -2.07 0.69
N GLY A 287 5.00 -2.00 2.02
CA GLY A 287 5.42 -0.77 2.70
C GLY A 287 5.64 -0.86 4.20
N ALA A 288 6.65 -0.15 4.67
CA ALA A 288 6.99 -0.03 6.08
C ALA A 288 6.72 1.39 6.60
N PHE A 289 5.49 1.68 7.05
CA PHE A 289 5.23 2.92 7.79
C PHE A 289 5.87 2.84 9.18
N ASN A 290 6.19 3.98 9.79
CA ASN A 290 6.77 4.04 11.15
C ASN A 290 5.70 4.27 12.22
N LEU A 291 6.09 4.16 13.50
CA LEU A 291 5.22 4.39 14.66
C LEU A 291 4.64 5.80 14.77
N THR A 292 5.17 6.79 14.06
CA THR A 292 4.62 8.16 14.04
C THR A 292 3.50 8.29 13.00
N THR A 293 3.71 7.79 11.79
CA THR A 293 2.80 7.98 10.66
C THR A 293 1.82 6.81 10.47
N GLY A 294 2.18 5.62 10.90
CA GLY A 294 1.36 4.40 10.86
C GLY A 294 -0.02 4.58 11.49
N PRO A 295 -0.10 4.91 12.79
CA PRO A 295 -1.38 5.08 13.49
C PRO A 295 -2.32 6.12 12.86
N LEU A 296 -1.75 7.11 12.18
CA LEU A 296 -2.51 8.24 11.63
C LEU A 296 -2.95 8.00 10.18
N HIS A 297 -2.08 7.38 9.38
CA HIS A 297 -2.21 7.43 7.93
C HIS A 297 -2.32 6.06 7.25
N TRP A 298 -1.82 4.97 7.85
CA TRP A 298 -1.71 3.68 7.16
C TRP A 298 -3.07 3.16 6.68
N LYS A 299 -3.99 2.95 7.62
CA LYS A 299 -5.37 2.51 7.34
C LYS A 299 -6.14 3.54 6.52
N LEU A 300 -6.04 4.81 6.89
CA LEU A 300 -6.72 5.91 6.21
C LEU A 300 -6.38 5.96 4.71
N LEU A 301 -5.10 5.86 4.37
CA LEU A 301 -4.64 5.90 2.98
C LEU A 301 -5.10 4.65 2.23
N GLY A 302 -5.01 3.45 2.83
CA GLY A 302 -5.55 2.22 2.24
C GLY A 302 -7.03 2.34 1.89
N GLN A 303 -7.84 2.82 2.83
CA GLN A 303 -9.27 3.05 2.62
C GLN A 303 -9.56 4.11 1.55
N ALA A 304 -8.83 5.23 1.58
CA ALA A 304 -8.98 6.30 0.58
C ALA A 304 -8.69 5.80 -0.84
N ARG A 305 -7.56 5.08 -1.03
CA ARG A 305 -7.22 4.52 -2.36
C ARG A 305 -8.26 3.51 -2.85
N ALA A 306 -8.86 2.74 -1.95
CA ALA A 306 -9.88 1.76 -2.30
C ALA A 306 -11.18 2.44 -2.74
N VAL A 307 -11.71 3.38 -1.95
CA VAL A 307 -13.02 4.00 -2.20
C VAL A 307 -13.01 5.00 -3.35
N ASP A 308 -11.94 5.78 -3.53
CA ASP A 308 -11.85 6.78 -4.61
C ASP A 308 -11.74 6.14 -6.01
N ASN A 309 -11.28 4.88 -6.04
CA ASN A 309 -11.03 4.11 -7.27
C ASN A 309 -11.96 2.90 -7.44
N GLN A 310 -12.70 2.53 -6.40
CA GLN A 310 -13.61 1.39 -6.36
C GLN A 310 -12.90 0.10 -6.81
N VAL A 311 -11.78 -0.20 -6.13
CA VAL A 311 -10.92 -1.38 -6.32
C VAL A 311 -10.47 -1.88 -4.95
N TYR A 312 -9.95 -3.11 -4.88
CA TYR A 312 -9.33 -3.59 -3.64
C TYR A 312 -7.97 -2.92 -3.40
N VAL A 313 -7.56 -2.80 -2.14
CA VAL A 313 -6.23 -2.32 -1.76
C VAL A 313 -5.61 -3.26 -0.75
N ALA A 314 -4.38 -3.70 -0.99
CA ALA A 314 -3.61 -4.54 -0.08
C ALA A 314 -2.35 -3.80 0.35
N LEU A 315 -2.16 -3.65 1.67
CA LEU A 315 -0.96 -3.06 2.25
C LEU A 315 -0.19 -4.15 3.01
N CYS A 316 1.06 -4.41 2.62
CA CYS A 316 1.88 -5.47 3.19
C CYS A 316 3.11 -4.87 3.90
N SER A 317 3.12 -4.92 5.22
CA SER A 317 4.16 -4.35 6.08
C SER A 317 5.05 -5.43 6.67
N PRO A 318 6.34 -5.18 6.96
CA PRO A 318 7.11 -6.10 7.79
C PRO A 318 6.55 -6.09 9.23
N ALA A 319 6.80 -7.18 9.96
CA ALA A 319 6.49 -7.23 11.39
C ALA A 319 7.33 -6.21 12.15
N ARG A 320 6.79 -5.70 13.27
CA ARG A 320 7.48 -4.72 14.09
C ARG A 320 8.65 -5.36 14.82
N ASP A 321 9.83 -4.78 14.65
CA ASP A 321 11.01 -5.03 15.47
C ASP A 321 11.44 -3.74 16.17
N LEU A 322 11.44 -3.77 17.51
CA LEU A 322 11.87 -2.65 18.36
C LEU A 322 13.39 -2.63 18.60
N GLN A 323 14.13 -3.61 18.08
CA GLN A 323 15.59 -3.63 18.08
C GLN A 323 16.17 -3.10 16.75
N ALA A 324 15.36 -2.99 15.71
CA ALA A 324 15.76 -2.40 14.44
C ALA A 324 15.92 -0.87 14.54
N THR A 325 16.71 -0.26 13.65
CA THR A 325 16.85 1.20 13.60
C THR A 325 15.59 1.89 13.06
N TYR A 326 14.81 1.20 12.24
CA TYR A 326 13.52 1.65 11.74
C TYR A 326 12.39 0.76 12.28
N HIS A 327 11.57 1.31 13.16
CA HIS A 327 10.44 0.57 13.76
C HIS A 327 9.23 0.60 12.83
N ALA A 328 9.02 -0.51 12.12
CA ALA A 328 7.83 -0.68 11.29
C ALA A 328 6.55 -0.69 12.11
N TRP A 329 5.49 -0.14 11.53
CA TRP A 329 4.16 -0.11 12.10
C TRP A 329 3.57 -1.52 12.16
N GLY A 330 3.78 -2.35 11.13
CA GLY A 330 3.05 -3.61 10.96
C GLY A 330 1.66 -3.35 10.40
N HIS A 331 0.65 -4.03 10.94
CA HIS A 331 -0.75 -3.86 10.56
C HIS A 331 -1.02 -4.03 9.06
N SER A 332 -0.44 -5.06 8.43
CA SER A 332 -0.79 -5.46 7.07
C SER A 332 -2.31 -5.65 6.96
N LEU A 333 -2.92 -5.12 5.91
CA LEU A 333 -4.36 -5.05 5.79
C LEU A 333 -4.85 -5.13 4.34
N VAL A 334 -6.08 -5.59 4.15
CA VAL A 334 -6.77 -5.58 2.86
C VAL A 334 -8.09 -4.85 2.99
N VAL A 335 -8.37 -3.94 2.05
CA VAL A 335 -9.58 -3.12 2.00
C VAL A 335 -10.38 -3.41 0.74
N ASP A 336 -11.70 -3.45 0.87
CA ASP A 336 -12.63 -3.61 -0.24
C ASP A 336 -12.92 -2.28 -0.98
N PRO A 337 -13.58 -2.34 -2.16
CA PRO A 337 -13.96 -1.16 -2.95
C PRO A 337 -14.85 -0.13 -2.25
N MET A 338 -15.45 -0.47 -1.10
CA MET A 338 -16.28 0.41 -0.27
C MET A 338 -15.57 0.89 1.00
N ALA A 339 -14.24 0.80 1.05
CA ALA A 339 -13.42 1.16 2.20
C ALA A 339 -13.65 0.29 3.46
N GLN A 340 -14.27 -0.89 3.33
CA GLN A 340 -14.34 -1.85 4.42
C GLN A 340 -12.99 -2.58 4.55
N VAL A 341 -12.38 -2.53 5.74
CA VAL A 341 -11.22 -3.35 6.06
C VAL A 341 -11.68 -4.79 6.23
N LEU A 342 -11.22 -5.68 5.34
CA LEU A 342 -11.57 -7.10 5.34
C LEU A 342 -10.74 -7.89 6.36
N VAL A 343 -9.46 -7.53 6.46
CA VAL A 343 -8.50 -8.09 7.40
C VAL A 343 -7.47 -7.02 7.73
N GLU A 344 -7.01 -7.01 8.97
CA GLU A 344 -5.90 -6.20 9.46
C GLU A 344 -5.21 -6.97 10.58
N LEU A 345 -3.90 -7.08 10.49
CA LEU A 345 -3.09 -7.69 11.52
C LEU A 345 -2.77 -6.69 12.64
N GLU A 346 -2.23 -7.22 13.72
CA GLU A 346 -1.54 -6.41 14.73
C GLU A 346 -0.07 -6.16 14.32
N GLU A 347 0.82 -5.91 15.28
CA GLU A 347 2.23 -5.58 15.02
C GLU A 347 3.14 -6.80 14.74
N GLY A 348 2.74 -8.01 15.16
CA GLY A 348 3.56 -9.22 15.11
C GLY A 348 3.56 -9.94 13.76
N GLU A 349 4.44 -10.93 13.58
CA GLU A 349 4.46 -11.73 12.35
C GLU A 349 3.18 -12.58 12.20
N ASP A 350 2.52 -12.45 11.06
CA ASP A 350 1.35 -13.26 10.68
C ASP A 350 1.06 -13.11 9.17
N ILE A 351 0.02 -13.78 8.66
CA ILE A 351 -0.43 -13.71 7.26
C ILE A 351 -1.85 -13.14 7.22
N ALA A 352 -2.01 -11.95 6.61
CA ALA A 352 -3.31 -11.34 6.38
C ALA A 352 -3.94 -11.94 5.12
N VAL A 353 -5.05 -12.65 5.26
CA VAL A 353 -5.71 -13.36 4.15
C VAL A 353 -7.07 -12.74 3.83
N ALA A 354 -7.32 -12.44 2.56
CA ALA A 354 -8.61 -11.92 2.09
C ALA A 354 -9.06 -12.59 0.80
N HIS A 355 -10.37 -12.84 0.69
CA HIS A 355 -11.00 -13.31 -0.54
C HIS A 355 -11.50 -12.13 -1.37
N LEU A 356 -10.97 -11.97 -2.57
CA LEU A 356 -11.33 -10.91 -3.50
C LEU A 356 -12.36 -11.43 -4.50
N ASP A 357 -13.48 -10.73 -4.62
CA ASP A 357 -14.58 -11.07 -5.52
C ASP A 357 -14.89 -9.90 -6.48
N GLY A 358 -14.99 -10.18 -7.78
CA GLY A 358 -15.27 -9.18 -8.81
C GLY A 358 -16.70 -8.64 -8.77
N GLY A 359 -17.65 -9.42 -8.26
CA GLY A 359 -19.02 -9.02 -7.99
C GLY A 359 -19.11 -7.87 -7.00
N LYS A 360 -18.24 -7.82 -5.99
CA LYS A 360 -18.18 -6.69 -5.04
C LYS A 360 -17.77 -5.37 -5.72
N ILE A 361 -16.81 -5.42 -6.65
CA ILE A 361 -16.42 -4.26 -7.46
C ILE A 361 -17.60 -3.82 -8.33
N ALA A 362 -18.26 -4.76 -9.00
CA ALA A 362 -19.41 -4.48 -9.87
C ALA A 362 -20.59 -3.87 -9.09
N GLU A 363 -20.93 -4.43 -7.93
CA GLU A 363 -21.95 -3.91 -7.02
C GLU A 363 -21.64 -2.48 -6.59
N THR A 364 -20.41 -2.24 -6.13
CA THR A 364 -19.94 -0.93 -5.67
C THR A 364 -20.04 0.13 -6.77
N ARG A 365 -19.54 -0.18 -7.97
CA ARG A 365 -19.59 0.73 -9.13
C ARG A 365 -21.00 0.94 -9.65
N LYS A 366 -21.91 -0.03 -9.49
CA LYS A 366 -23.33 0.13 -9.82
C LYS A 366 -24.05 1.03 -8.82
N GLY A 367 -23.75 0.89 -7.52
CA GLY A 367 -24.37 1.68 -6.45
C GLY A 367 -23.89 3.14 -6.44
N ILE A 368 -22.59 3.36 -6.65
CA ILE A 368 -21.96 4.69 -6.67
C ILE A 368 -21.12 4.82 -7.95
N PRO A 369 -21.69 5.25 -9.08
CA PRO A 369 -21.04 5.17 -10.39
C PRO A 369 -20.05 6.31 -10.67
N LEU A 370 -18.94 6.36 -9.92
CA LEU A 370 -17.93 7.43 -10.02
C LEU A 370 -17.39 7.60 -11.45
N GLY A 371 -17.13 6.50 -12.15
CA GLY A 371 -16.50 6.51 -13.48
C GLY A 371 -17.24 7.35 -14.52
N GLY A 372 -18.58 7.31 -14.53
CA GLY A 372 -19.42 8.08 -15.45
C GLY A 372 -19.72 9.51 -14.99
N GLN A 373 -19.31 9.87 -13.77
CA GLN A 373 -19.62 11.16 -13.12
C GLN A 373 -18.41 12.10 -13.05
N ARG A 374 -17.22 11.64 -13.48
CA ARG A 374 -16.02 12.50 -13.55
C ARG A 374 -16.21 13.61 -14.59
N ARG A 375 -15.81 14.84 -14.22
CA ARG A 375 -15.99 16.05 -15.03
C ARG A 375 -14.70 16.40 -15.77
N PHE A 376 -14.40 15.65 -16.84
CA PHE A 376 -13.21 15.90 -17.65
C PHE A 376 -13.27 17.19 -18.48
N ASP A 377 -14.42 17.83 -18.51
CA ASP A 377 -14.61 19.20 -19.00
C ASP A 377 -14.11 20.27 -18.00
N VAL A 378 -13.93 19.91 -16.73
CA VAL A 378 -13.45 20.81 -15.65
C VAL A 378 -11.97 20.56 -15.33
N TYR A 379 -11.52 19.31 -15.40
CA TYR A 379 -10.13 18.92 -15.14
C TYR A 379 -9.66 17.85 -16.12
N PRO A 380 -8.37 17.77 -16.48
CA PRO A 380 -7.90 16.75 -17.40
C PRO A 380 -8.07 15.34 -16.82
N ASP A 381 -8.30 14.38 -17.71
CA ASP A 381 -8.23 12.97 -17.35
C ASP A 381 -6.78 12.57 -17.05
N VAL A 382 -6.46 12.41 -15.76
CA VAL A 382 -5.11 12.00 -15.32
C VAL A 382 -4.65 10.67 -15.93
N ALA A 383 -5.57 9.76 -16.27
CA ALA A 383 -5.26 8.47 -16.89
C ALA A 383 -5.04 8.57 -18.41
N ALA A 384 -5.42 9.70 -19.03
CA ALA A 384 -5.14 10.02 -20.43
C ALA A 384 -3.97 11.02 -20.58
N GLY A 385 -3.28 11.35 -19.48
CA GLY A 385 -2.10 12.21 -19.47
C GLY A 385 -0.87 11.52 -20.09
N LYS A 386 0.28 12.21 -20.06
CA LYS A 386 1.57 11.61 -20.47
C LYS A 386 2.07 10.66 -19.38
N VAL A 387 1.53 9.44 -19.36
CA VAL A 387 1.92 8.40 -18.39
C VAL A 387 3.04 7.55 -18.98
N ARG A 388 4.10 7.34 -18.19
CA ARG A 388 5.16 6.36 -18.53
C ARG A 388 4.78 5.01 -17.94
N TRP A 389 4.67 4.02 -18.80
CA TRP A 389 4.36 2.64 -18.42
C TRP A 389 5.52 1.67 -18.63
N GLU A 390 6.49 2.10 -19.43
CA GLU A 390 7.71 1.40 -19.81
C GLU A 390 8.92 2.28 -19.46
N GLU A 391 10.09 1.65 -19.34
CA GLU A 391 11.34 2.29 -18.90
C GLU A 391 11.96 3.25 -19.91
#